data_AF-A0A0N8R4D4-F1
#
_entry.id   AF-A0A0N8R4D4-F1
#
_cell.length_a   1.000
_cell.length_b   1.000
_cell.length_c   1.000
_cell.angle_alpha   90.00
_cell.angle_beta   90.00
_cell.angle_gamma   90.00
#
_symmetry.space_group_name_H-M   'P 1'
#
loop_
_entity.id
_entity.type
_entity.pdbx_description
1 polymer ?
#
loop_
_entity_poly.entity_id
_entity_poly.type
_entity_poly.pdbx_seq_one_letter_code
_entity_poly.pdbx_strand_id
1 'polypeptide(L)'
;MSLNSYPITTAPEQPMKIKAVLTQTEVSLMLGAARDEAQANGWAVAIAVVDDGGHLLAFERLDDASPISSYISIEKARTSALGKRESKGYEEMVNGGRTAILSAPLLTSLE
;
A
#
# COMPACT_ATOMS: atom_id res chain seq x y z
N MET A 1 -38.89 -46.75 13.25
CA MET A 1 -37.93 -45.68 13.55
C MET A 1 -38.01 -44.66 12.43
N SER A 2 -38.78 -43.59 12.62
CA SER A 2 -38.91 -42.51 11.64
C SER A 2 -37.85 -41.46 11.93
N LEU A 3 -36.90 -41.28 11.02
CA LEU A 3 -35.92 -40.19 11.09
C LEU A 3 -36.66 -38.90 10.74
N ASN A 4 -36.93 -38.06 11.74
CA ASN A 4 -37.40 -36.70 11.49
C ASN A 4 -36.24 -35.89 10.90
N SER A 5 -36.37 -35.54 9.62
CA SER A 5 -35.48 -34.61 8.92
C SER A 5 -35.70 -33.19 9.44
N TYR A 6 -34.70 -32.62 10.13
CA TYR A 6 -34.70 -31.18 10.44
C TYR A 6 -34.39 -30.38 9.17
N PRO A 7 -35.14 -29.31 8.86
CA PRO A 7 -34.78 -28.43 7.75
C PRO A 7 -33.49 -27.67 8.10
N ILE A 8 -32.45 -27.85 7.29
CA ILE A 8 -31.28 -26.97 7.33
C ILE A 8 -31.74 -25.61 6.80
N THR A 9 -32.01 -24.67 7.70
CA THR A 9 -32.23 -23.27 7.31
C THR A 9 -30.87 -22.72 6.88
N THR A 10 -30.66 -22.57 5.57
CA THR A 10 -29.47 -21.88 5.06
C THR A 10 -29.66 -20.39 5.31
N ALA A 11 -28.76 -19.78 6.10
CA ALA A 11 -28.72 -18.34 6.31
C ALA A 11 -28.78 -17.59 4.96
N PRO A 12 -29.40 -16.40 4.89
CA PRO A 12 -29.52 -15.64 3.65
C PRO A 12 -28.14 -15.44 3.02
N GLU A 13 -28.00 -15.90 1.77
CA GLU A 13 -26.77 -15.85 0.99
C GLU A 13 -26.28 -14.39 0.91
N GLN A 14 -25.16 -14.08 1.56
CA GLN A 14 -24.61 -12.74 1.55
C GLN A 14 -24.07 -12.45 0.14
N PRO A 15 -24.47 -11.36 -0.53
CA PRO A 15 -24.03 -11.08 -1.89
C PRO A 15 -22.51 -10.91 -1.93
N MET A 16 -21.89 -11.43 -2.99
CA MET A 16 -20.45 -11.32 -3.23
C MET A 16 -20.00 -9.85 -3.19
N LYS A 17 -18.96 -9.57 -2.41
CA LYS A 17 -18.37 -8.24 -2.32
C LYS A 17 -17.41 -8.01 -3.48
N ILE A 18 -17.51 -6.84 -4.11
CA ILE A 18 -16.61 -6.38 -5.19
C ILE A 18 -15.68 -5.28 -4.67
N LYS A 19 -14.47 -5.18 -5.25
CA LYS A 19 -13.56 -4.06 -5.00
C LYS A 19 -12.96 -3.56 -6.32
N ALA A 20 -12.68 -2.27 -6.38
CA ALA A 20 -11.87 -1.70 -7.46
C ALA A 20 -10.41 -2.16 -7.28
N VAL A 21 -9.73 -2.42 -8.39
CA VAL A 21 -8.32 -2.81 -8.43
C VAL A 21 -7.64 -2.03 -9.54
N LEU A 22 -6.35 -1.72 -9.35
CA LEU A 22 -5.55 -1.05 -10.36
C LEU A 22 -5.30 -1.98 -11.54
N THR A 23 -5.48 -1.45 -12.74
CA THR A 23 -5.00 -2.06 -13.98
C THR A 23 -3.52 -1.70 -14.19
N GLN A 24 -2.82 -2.48 -15.02
CA GLN A 24 -1.44 -2.14 -15.39
C GLN A 24 -1.38 -0.73 -16.00
N THR A 25 -2.30 -0.40 -16.91
CA THR A 25 -2.33 0.90 -17.60
C THR A 25 -2.35 2.07 -16.62
N GLU A 26 -3.18 1.98 -15.58
CA GLU A 26 -3.25 3.01 -14.53
C GLU A 26 -1.94 3.09 -13.74
N VAL A 27 -1.35 1.94 -13.38
CA VAL A 27 -0.04 1.88 -12.70
C VAL A 27 1.05 2.56 -13.53
N SER A 28 1.10 2.28 -14.84
CA SER A 28 2.08 2.88 -15.75
C SER A 28 1.90 4.39 -15.90
N LEU A 29 0.64 4.85 -15.94
CA LEU A 29 0.33 6.29 -15.98
C LEU A 29 0.77 7.01 -14.71
N MET A 30 0.51 6.44 -13.53
CA MET A 30 0.94 7.01 -12.24
C MET A 30 2.47 7.09 -12.15
N LEU A 31 3.16 6.01 -12.53
CA LEU A 31 4.62 5.96 -12.51
C LEU A 31 5.22 6.99 -13.48
N GLY A 32 4.66 7.11 -14.69
CA GLY A 32 5.07 8.09 -15.68
C GLY A 32 4.90 9.53 -15.20
N ALA A 33 3.72 9.88 -14.68
CA ALA A 33 3.45 11.22 -14.16
C ALA A 33 4.41 11.60 -13.00
N ALA A 34 4.67 10.66 -12.09
CA ALA A 34 5.60 10.89 -10.98
C ALA A 34 7.05 11.07 -11.44
N ARG A 35 7.48 10.30 -12.46
CA ARG A 35 8.79 10.47 -13.09
C ARG A 35 8.92 11.83 -13.76
N ASP A 36 7.93 12.20 -14.56
CA ASP A 36 7.96 13.44 -15.34
C ASP A 36 8.02 14.66 -14.42
N GLU A 37 7.26 14.66 -13.31
CA GLU A 37 7.34 15.70 -12.28
C GLU A 37 8.72 15.74 -11.60
N ALA A 38 9.26 14.59 -11.22
CA ALA A 38 10.59 14.51 -10.62
C ALA A 38 11.67 15.04 -11.56
N GLN A 39 11.60 14.70 -12.85
CA GLN A 39 12.53 15.21 -13.87
C GLN A 39 12.37 16.72 -14.09
N ALA A 40 11.14 17.23 -14.15
CA ALA A 40 10.87 18.65 -14.31
C ALA A 40 11.46 19.49 -13.16
N ASN A 41 11.51 18.93 -11.95
CA ASN A 41 12.07 19.58 -10.76
C ASN A 41 13.53 19.19 -10.44
N GLY A 42 14.14 18.28 -11.22
CA GLY A 42 15.50 17.80 -10.98
C GLY A 42 15.66 16.97 -9.70
N TRP A 43 14.62 16.22 -9.30
CA TRP A 43 14.65 15.39 -8.10
C TRP A 43 15.21 13.99 -8.38
N ALA A 44 16.28 13.64 -7.67
CA ALA A 44 16.87 12.31 -7.69
C ALA A 44 16.15 11.38 -6.68
N VAL A 45 15.04 10.76 -7.10
CA VAL A 45 14.14 9.97 -6.23
C VAL A 45 13.91 8.55 -6.72
N ALA A 46 13.31 7.71 -5.86
CA ALA A 46 12.74 6.42 -6.23
C ALA A 46 11.24 6.41 -6.00
N ILE A 47 10.51 5.82 -6.94
CA ILE A 47 9.05 5.82 -7.01
C ILE A 47 8.58 4.36 -6.97
N ALA A 48 7.62 4.06 -6.09
CA ALA A 48 7.03 2.74 -5.95
C ALA A 48 5.50 2.83 -5.96
N VAL A 49 4.84 1.91 -6.68
CA VAL A 49 3.39 1.77 -6.73
C VAL A 49 3.04 0.38 -6.21
N VAL A 50 2.09 0.30 -5.27
CA VAL A 50 1.65 -0.96 -4.65
C VAL A 50 0.12 -1.12 -4.75
N ASP A 51 -0.37 -2.35 -4.60
CA ASP A 51 -1.80 -2.64 -4.45
C ASP A 51 -2.32 -2.34 -3.02
N ASP A 52 -3.61 -2.54 -2.80
CA ASP A 52 -4.25 -2.36 -1.48
C ASP A 52 -3.78 -3.39 -0.43
N GLY A 53 -3.11 -4.46 -0.85
CA GLY A 53 -2.44 -5.43 0.01
C GLY A 53 -0.96 -5.11 0.27
N GLY A 54 -0.42 -4.02 -0.29
CA GLY A 54 0.99 -3.64 -0.13
C GLY A 54 1.97 -4.43 -1.00
N HIS A 55 1.49 -5.10 -2.06
CA HIS A 55 2.33 -5.79 -3.04
C HIS A 55 2.79 -4.82 -4.12
N LEU A 56 4.07 -4.90 -4.48
CA LEU A 56 4.68 -4.02 -5.48
C LEU A 56 4.11 -4.31 -6.87
N LEU A 57 3.56 -3.28 -7.51
CA LEU A 57 3.05 -3.31 -8.88
C LEU A 57 4.02 -2.67 -9.87
N ALA A 58 4.68 -1.58 -9.48
CA ALA A 58 5.72 -0.94 -10.28
C ALA A 58 6.74 -0.22 -9.41
N PHE A 59 7.95 -0.06 -9.95
CA PHE A 59 9.05 0.61 -9.28
C PHE A 59 10.00 1.24 -10.29
N GLU A 60 10.46 2.45 -10.01
CA GLU A 60 11.47 3.15 -10.79
C GLU A 60 12.40 3.94 -9.85
N ARG A 61 13.72 3.72 -9.95
CA ARG A 61 14.72 4.55 -9.28
C ARG A 61 15.39 5.41 -10.33
N LEU A 62 15.30 6.73 -10.17
CA LEU A 62 15.89 7.68 -11.10
C LEU A 62 17.41 7.75 -10.93
N ASP A 63 18.07 8.34 -11.92
CA ASP A 63 19.50 8.60 -11.88
C ASP A 63 19.86 9.47 -10.67
N ASP A 64 21.06 9.25 -10.13
CA ASP A 64 21.60 9.90 -8.94
C ASP A 64 20.82 9.71 -7.63
N ALA A 65 19.69 8.99 -7.65
CA ALA A 65 18.94 8.67 -6.44
C ALA A 65 19.74 7.69 -5.57
N SER A 66 19.84 7.99 -4.27
CA SER A 66 20.57 7.18 -3.30
C SER A 66 20.09 5.72 -3.32
N PRO A 67 20.99 4.70 -3.28
CA PRO A 67 20.58 3.29 -3.32
C PRO A 67 19.53 2.91 -2.27
N ILE A 68 19.60 3.52 -1.07
CA ILE A 68 18.66 3.27 0.03
C ILE A 68 17.24 3.74 -0.28
N SER A 69 17.06 4.71 -1.19
CA SER A 69 15.74 5.22 -1.57
C SER A 69 14.86 4.12 -2.18
N SER A 70 15.48 3.11 -2.81
CA SER A 70 14.77 1.94 -3.34
C SER A 70 13.95 1.24 -2.26
N TYR A 71 14.60 0.98 -1.11
CA TYR A 71 13.96 0.29 0.00
C TYR A 71 12.93 1.19 0.68
N ILE A 72 13.31 2.44 0.93
CA ILE A 72 12.44 3.42 1.61
C ILE A 72 11.15 3.67 0.83
N SER A 73 11.24 3.85 -0.49
CA SER A 73 10.08 4.12 -1.35
C SER A 73 9.06 2.98 -1.32
N ILE A 74 9.55 1.73 -1.43
CA ILE A 74 8.70 0.53 -1.39
C ILE A 74 7.99 0.42 -0.04
N GLU A 75 8.70 0.62 1.06
CA GLU A 75 8.13 0.49 2.40
C GLU A 75 7.18 1.64 2.76
N LYS A 76 7.45 2.87 2.28
CA LYS A 76 6.49 4.00 2.38
C LYS A 76 5.20 3.70 1.63
N ALA A 77 5.29 3.17 0.40
CA ALA A 77 4.14 2.81 -0.40
C ALA A 77 3.33 1.69 0.27
N ARG A 78 4.00 0.62 0.73
CA ARG A 78 3.36 -0.49 1.46
C ARG A 78 2.68 -0.02 2.74
N THR A 79 3.38 0.79 3.56
CA THR A 79 2.83 1.34 4.80
C THR A 79 1.58 2.17 4.51
N SER A 80 1.60 2.97 3.44
CA SER A 80 0.46 3.80 3.08
C SER A 80 -0.75 2.98 2.61
N ALA A 81 -0.51 1.90 1.85
CA ALA A 81 -1.56 0.99 1.40
C ALA A 81 -2.21 0.22 2.56
N LEU A 82 -1.40 -0.41 3.43
CA LEU A 82 -1.87 -1.17 4.58
C LEU A 82 -2.51 -0.27 5.64
N GLY A 83 -1.91 0.89 5.86
CA GLY A 83 -2.36 1.88 6.84
C GLY A 83 -3.54 2.73 6.39
N LYS A 84 -3.85 2.71 5.09
CA LYS A 84 -4.87 3.52 4.40
C LYS A 84 -4.78 5.02 4.74
N ARG A 85 -3.55 5.48 4.95
CA ARG A 85 -3.18 6.87 5.27
C ARG A 85 -1.75 7.11 4.82
N GLU A 86 -1.36 8.36 4.65
CA GLU A 86 0.01 8.70 4.28
C GLU A 86 1.01 8.21 5.34
N SER A 87 2.16 7.71 4.88
CA SER A 87 3.24 7.24 5.77
C SER A 87 3.72 8.30 6.76
N LYS A 88 3.68 9.59 6.38
CA LYS A 88 4.01 10.74 7.24
C LYS A 88 3.18 10.81 8.53
N GLY A 89 1.90 10.47 8.45
CA GLY A 89 1.05 10.45 9.65
C GLY A 89 1.53 9.46 10.72
N TYR A 90 2.27 8.42 10.32
CA TYR A 90 2.87 7.47 11.26
C TYR A 90 4.14 8.01 11.91
N GLU A 91 4.95 8.76 11.16
CA GLU A 91 6.13 9.45 11.70
C GLU A 91 5.72 10.50 12.73
N GLU A 92 4.68 11.30 12.44
CA GLU A 92 4.12 12.26 13.39
C GLU A 92 3.61 11.59 14.68
N MET A 93 3.04 10.39 14.58
CA MET A 93 2.66 9.60 15.76
C MET A 93 3.87 9.14 16.58
N VAL A 94 4.95 8.70 15.93
CA VAL A 94 6.20 8.32 16.60
C VAL A 94 6.81 9.51 17.30
N ASN A 95 6.97 10.63 16.59
CA ASN A 95 7.51 11.88 17.12
C ASN A 95 6.65 12.44 18.25
N GLY A 96 5.33 12.18 18.22
CA GLY A 96 4.38 12.49 19.30
C GLY A 96 4.38 11.52 20.49
N GLY A 97 5.35 10.59 20.57
CA GLY A 97 5.56 9.71 21.72
C GLY A 97 4.88 8.35 21.64
N ARG A 98 4.21 8.00 20.53
CA ARG A 98 3.59 6.68 20.32
C ARG A 98 4.57 5.69 19.70
N THR A 99 5.72 5.51 20.36
CA THR A 99 6.84 4.69 19.88
C THR A 99 6.51 3.21 19.72
N ALA A 100 5.42 2.71 20.33
CA ALA A 100 4.94 1.35 20.16
C ALA A 100 4.67 0.97 18.70
N ILE A 101 4.39 1.95 17.82
CA ILE A 101 4.15 1.70 16.40
C ILE A 101 5.38 1.21 15.64
N LEU A 102 6.60 1.46 16.16
CA LEU A 102 7.85 0.91 15.62
C LEU A 102 7.90 -0.63 15.73
N SER A 103 7.12 -1.21 16.64
CA SER A 103 7.01 -2.66 16.81
C SER A 103 5.85 -3.29 16.03
N ALA A 104 5.05 -2.48 15.32
CA ALA A 104 3.92 -2.98 14.55
C ALA A 104 4.43 -3.71 13.29
N PRO A 105 4.10 -5.00 13.10
CA PRO A 105 4.49 -5.72 11.90
C PRO A 105 3.90 -5.04 10.66
N LEU A 106 4.71 -4.89 9.61
CA LEU A 106 4.32 -4.34 8.29
C LEU A 106 4.00 -2.83 8.27
N LEU A 107 4.28 -2.11 9.35
CA LEU A 107 4.01 -0.68 9.49
C LEU A 107 5.29 0.03 9.92
N THR A 108 5.91 0.79 9.00
CA THR A 108 7.23 1.38 9.22
C THR A 108 7.17 2.90 9.06
N SER A 109 7.74 3.63 10.01
CA SER A 109 8.00 5.08 9.89
C SER A 109 9.34 5.30 9.17
N LEU A 110 9.32 5.90 7.98
CA LEU A 110 10.50 6.02 7.10
C LEU A 110 10.66 7.41 6.45
N GLU A 111 10.05 8.43 7.03
CA GLU A 111 10.20 9.84 6.59
C GLU A 111 11.42 10.51 7.20
#